data_AF-A0AAD3MI70-F1
#
_entry.id   AF-A0AAD3MI70-F1
#
_cell.length_a   1.000
_cell.length_b   1.000
_cell.length_c   1.000
_cell.angle_alpha   90.00
_cell.angle_beta   90.00
_cell.angle_gamma   90.00
#
_symmetry.space_group_name_H-M   'P 1'
#
loop_
_entity.id
_entity.type
_entity.pdbx_description
1 polymer ?
#
loop_
_entity_poly.entity_id
_entity_poly.type
_entity_poly.pdbx_seq_one_letter_code
_entity_poly.pdbx_strand_id
1 'polypeptide(L)'
;MELFLPSLFVLHVVCFVSGYPSGAPTGACEDMLPRHTGVQPQPSPAPYALLTNTRTFQPGKPVTVTVTGPGYRGVLLEARSGGSTNALGSWQLPPPDTRFLECTGNPQGAVTHSNTNLKGNTTVYRWIPPNSTSPVYFMATVAQQRAVFWVNVRSAILTRGKAGGLDLATGASAGVAEEKPLLLLVICLLMLQVLG
;
A
#
# COMPACT_ATOMS: atom_id res chain seq x y z
N MET A 1 25.84 -48.94 47.89
CA MET A 1 24.46 -48.99 48.39
C MET A 1 24.18 -47.67 49.09
N GLU A 2 23.33 -46.78 48.62
CA GLU A 2 22.42 -46.77 47.48
C GLU A 2 22.18 -45.31 47.05
N LEU A 3 21.92 -45.14 45.76
CA LEU A 3 21.35 -43.99 45.05
C LEU A 3 20.10 -43.42 45.79
N PHE A 4 19.70 -42.15 45.69
CA PHE A 4 18.97 -41.63 44.53
C PHE A 4 18.76 -40.09 44.59
N LEU A 5 19.22 -39.45 43.52
CA LEU A 5 18.85 -38.19 42.87
C LEU A 5 17.85 -37.23 43.56
N PRO A 6 18.22 -35.95 43.80
CA PRO A 6 17.21 -34.90 43.90
C PRO A 6 16.56 -34.75 42.52
N SER A 7 15.28 -35.10 42.46
CA SER A 7 14.42 -34.97 41.29
C SER A 7 14.49 -33.55 40.73
N LEU A 8 15.19 -33.41 39.62
CA LEU A 8 15.28 -32.20 38.81
C LEU A 8 13.89 -31.93 38.21
N PHE A 9 13.09 -31.13 38.91
CA PHE A 9 11.79 -30.66 38.42
C PHE A 9 12.04 -29.62 37.31
N VAL A 10 12.38 -30.08 36.10
CA VAL A 10 12.44 -29.21 34.92
C VAL A 10 11.00 -28.91 34.50
N LEU A 11 10.45 -27.80 35.01
CA LEU A 11 9.20 -27.24 34.54
C LEU A 11 9.41 -26.71 33.11
N HIS A 12 9.20 -27.58 32.12
CA HIS A 12 9.07 -27.18 30.72
C HIS A 12 7.80 -26.34 30.58
N VAL A 13 7.94 -25.02 30.70
CA VAL A 13 6.90 -24.07 30.33
C VAL A 13 6.78 -24.11 28.80
N VAL A 14 5.94 -25.02 28.30
CA VAL A 14 5.53 -25.01 26.89
C VAL A 14 4.49 -23.90 26.73
N CYS A 15 4.95 -22.69 26.42
CA CYS A 15 4.05 -21.61 26.01
C CYS A 15 3.41 -21.96 24.65
N PHE A 16 2.21 -22.53 24.68
CA PHE A 16 1.36 -22.59 23.50
C PHE A 16 0.87 -21.18 23.16
N VAL A 17 1.60 -20.48 22.28
CA VAL A 17 1.14 -19.21 21.74
C VAL A 17 0.06 -19.52 20.70
N SER A 18 -1.21 -19.36 21.06
CA SER A 18 -2.30 -19.39 20.10
C SER A 18 -2.21 -18.16 19.21
N GLY A 19 -1.94 -18.36 17.91
CA GLY A 19 -2.05 -17.28 16.93
C GLY A 19 -3.51 -16.88 16.80
N TYR A 20 -3.90 -15.76 17.42
CA TYR A 20 -5.25 -15.22 17.32
C TYR A 20 -5.55 -14.76 15.89
N PRO A 21 -6.81 -14.86 15.41
CA PRO A 21 -7.20 -14.42 14.07
C PRO A 21 -7.16 -12.89 13.86
N SER A 22 -6.62 -12.14 14.83
CA SER A 22 -6.73 -10.69 14.96
C SER A 22 -5.59 -9.91 14.31
N GLY A 23 -4.74 -10.57 13.52
CA GLY A 23 -3.66 -9.96 12.78
C GLY A 23 -2.27 -10.47 13.12
N ALA A 24 -1.27 -9.99 12.37
CA ALA A 24 0.12 -10.28 12.62
C ALA A 24 0.62 -9.59 13.91
N PRO A 25 1.53 -10.22 14.68
CA PRO A 25 2.21 -9.55 15.79
C PRO A 25 3.25 -8.55 15.26
N THR A 26 3.63 -7.55 16.06
CA THR A 26 4.63 -6.52 15.69
C THR A 26 5.97 -7.11 15.26
N GLY A 27 6.41 -8.22 15.86
CA GLY A 27 7.64 -8.90 15.44
C GLY A 27 7.59 -9.49 14.02
N ALA A 28 6.42 -9.60 13.39
CA ALA A 28 6.32 -10.01 11.99
C ALA A 28 6.76 -8.91 11.02
N CYS A 29 6.85 -7.64 11.45
CA CYS A 29 7.32 -6.57 10.57
C CYS A 29 8.80 -6.73 10.18
N GLU A 30 9.59 -7.50 10.94
CA GLU A 30 11.01 -7.67 10.65
C GLU A 30 11.23 -8.57 9.42
N ASP A 31 10.62 -9.75 9.42
CA ASP A 31 10.82 -10.80 8.41
C ASP A 31 9.61 -11.03 7.49
N MET A 32 8.48 -10.36 7.76
CA MET A 32 7.21 -10.52 7.07
C MET A 32 6.62 -11.93 7.18
N LEU A 33 7.03 -12.72 8.18
CA LEU A 33 6.56 -14.08 8.38
C LEU A 33 5.36 -14.16 9.33
N PRO A 34 4.30 -14.90 8.96
CA PRO A 34 3.26 -15.28 9.91
C PRO A 34 3.84 -16.05 11.09
N ARG A 35 3.39 -15.75 12.30
CA ARG A 35 3.79 -16.48 13.52
C ARG A 35 2.85 -17.66 13.77
N HIS A 36 2.92 -18.62 12.86
CA HIS A 36 2.20 -19.89 12.94
C HIS A 36 3.20 -21.04 12.95
N THR A 37 3.06 -21.97 13.89
CA THR A 37 3.92 -23.15 13.98
C THR A 37 3.70 -24.10 12.81
N GLY A 38 4.80 -24.63 12.27
CA GLY A 38 4.80 -25.71 11.28
C GLY A 38 4.34 -25.32 9.88
N VAL A 39 4.21 -24.03 9.57
CA VAL A 39 3.83 -23.57 8.22
C VAL A 39 4.97 -22.77 7.59
N GLN A 40 5.15 -22.94 6.30
CA GLN A 40 6.18 -22.27 5.50
C GLN A 40 5.54 -21.54 4.32
N PRO A 41 6.19 -20.48 3.79
CA PRO A 41 5.72 -19.81 2.59
C PRO A 41 5.60 -20.80 1.43
N GLN A 42 4.63 -20.56 0.55
CA GLN A 42 4.49 -21.36 -0.67
C GLN A 42 5.72 -21.14 -1.57
N PRO A 43 6.30 -22.23 -2.12
CA PRO A 43 7.47 -22.13 -3.00
C PRO A 43 7.11 -21.66 -4.41
N SER A 44 5.84 -21.74 -4.79
CA SER A 44 5.34 -21.26 -6.08
C SER A 44 5.30 -19.73 -6.13
N PRO A 45 5.33 -19.13 -7.33
CA PRO A 45 5.08 -17.70 -7.48
C PRO A 45 3.75 -17.28 -6.85
N ALA A 46 3.73 -16.11 -6.23
CA ALA A 46 2.51 -15.56 -5.65
C ALA A 46 1.47 -15.25 -6.74
N PRO A 47 0.19 -15.62 -6.57
CA PRO A 47 -0.87 -15.22 -7.48
C PRO A 47 -1.39 -13.80 -7.20
N TYR A 48 -0.59 -12.97 -6.52
CA TYR A 48 -0.95 -11.64 -6.06
C TYR A 48 0.02 -10.58 -6.59
N ALA A 49 -0.48 -9.37 -6.83
CA ALA A 49 0.32 -8.22 -7.23
C ALA A 49 -0.03 -6.97 -6.42
N LEU A 50 0.99 -6.15 -6.15
CA LEU A 50 0.84 -4.82 -5.58
C LEU A 50 0.96 -3.76 -6.67
N LEU A 51 -0.15 -3.09 -6.94
CA LEU A 51 -0.23 -2.00 -7.92
C LEU A 51 -0.27 -0.66 -7.20
N THR A 52 0.39 0.34 -7.78
CA THR A 52 0.35 1.72 -7.28
C THR A 52 -0.24 2.62 -8.34
N ASN A 53 -0.99 3.64 -7.94
CA ASN A 53 -1.56 4.62 -8.89
C ASN A 53 -0.50 5.54 -9.52
N THR A 54 0.73 5.51 -9.02
CA THR A 54 1.83 6.35 -9.47
C THR A 54 3.18 5.64 -9.28
N ARG A 55 4.19 6.08 -10.04
CA ARG A 55 5.60 5.69 -9.88
C ARG A 55 6.43 6.73 -9.12
N THR A 56 5.81 7.81 -8.67
CA THR A 56 6.48 8.86 -7.89
C THR A 56 5.65 9.24 -6.67
N PHE A 57 6.30 9.57 -5.55
CA PHE A 57 5.63 10.06 -4.35
C PHE A 57 6.05 11.49 -4.00
N GLN A 58 5.15 12.23 -3.36
CA GLN A 58 5.47 13.52 -2.71
C GLN A 58 5.08 13.42 -1.23
N PRO A 59 5.89 13.93 -0.29
CA PRO A 59 5.54 13.90 1.13
C PRO A 59 4.14 14.43 1.40
N GLY A 60 3.36 13.72 2.21
CA GLY A 60 1.99 14.13 2.55
C GLY A 60 0.94 13.93 1.46
N LYS A 61 1.33 13.64 0.20
CA LYS A 61 0.37 13.36 -0.88
C LYS A 61 0.06 11.86 -0.93
N PRO A 62 -1.22 11.45 -0.77
CA PRO A 62 -1.57 10.04 -0.70
C PRO A 62 -1.17 9.26 -1.95
N VAL A 63 -0.65 8.05 -1.74
CA VAL A 63 -0.47 7.02 -2.76
C VAL A 63 -1.51 5.92 -2.50
N THR A 64 -2.15 5.48 -3.57
CA THR A 64 -3.06 4.34 -3.54
C THR A 64 -2.29 3.08 -3.88
N VAL A 65 -2.40 2.07 -3.02
CA VAL A 65 -1.79 0.75 -3.18
C VAL A 65 -2.90 -0.29 -3.27
N THR A 66 -2.91 -1.09 -4.32
CA THR A 66 -3.94 -2.08 -4.57
C THR A 66 -3.33 -3.47 -4.53
N VAL A 67 -3.84 -4.32 -3.64
CA VAL A 67 -3.59 -5.76 -3.67
C VAL A 67 -4.58 -6.37 -4.66
N THR A 68 -4.07 -7.04 -5.69
CA THR A 68 -4.86 -7.74 -6.69
C THR A 68 -4.50 -9.23 -6.73
N GLY A 69 -5.46 -10.10 -7.04
CA GLY A 69 -5.27 -11.55 -7.12
C GLY A 69 -6.55 -12.32 -6.74
N PRO A 70 -6.46 -13.62 -6.42
CA PRO A 70 -7.57 -14.36 -5.81
C PRO A 70 -8.02 -13.74 -4.47
N GLY A 71 -9.17 -14.18 -3.95
CA GLY A 71 -9.56 -13.79 -2.58
C GLY A 71 -8.54 -14.28 -1.54
N TYR A 72 -8.36 -13.52 -0.46
CA TYR A 72 -7.36 -13.81 0.58
C TYR A 72 -7.91 -13.48 1.97
N ARG A 73 -7.32 -14.06 3.03
CA ARG A 73 -7.79 -13.91 4.42
C ARG A 73 -6.83 -13.11 5.28
N GLY A 74 -5.52 -13.27 5.05
CA GLY A 74 -4.48 -12.57 5.78
C GLY A 74 -3.68 -11.64 4.87
N VAL A 75 -3.31 -10.48 5.41
CA VAL A 75 -2.33 -9.57 4.80
C VAL A 75 -1.44 -9.02 5.90
N LEU A 76 -0.18 -8.76 5.56
CA LEU A 76 0.71 -7.85 6.24
C LEU A 76 1.35 -6.99 5.15
N LEU A 77 1.08 -5.68 5.13
CA LEU A 77 1.47 -4.74 4.08
C LEU A 77 2.19 -3.54 4.68
N GLU A 78 3.37 -3.23 4.15
CA GLU A 78 4.22 -2.13 4.61
C GLU A 78 4.96 -1.45 3.45
N ALA A 79 5.51 -0.27 3.71
CA ALA A 79 6.40 0.43 2.79
C ALA A 79 7.84 0.41 3.35
N ARG A 80 8.82 0.12 2.49
CA ARG A 80 10.25 0.05 2.84
C ARG A 80 11.10 0.83 1.84
N SER A 81 12.35 1.10 2.22
CA SER A 81 13.38 1.68 1.36
C SER A 81 14.66 0.86 1.44
N GLY A 82 15.29 0.63 0.29
CA GLY A 82 16.51 -0.17 0.19
C GLY A 82 16.35 -1.55 0.85
N GLY A 83 17.35 -1.92 1.67
CA GLY A 83 17.34 -3.18 2.45
C GLY A 83 16.81 -3.04 3.88
N SER A 84 16.29 -1.87 4.27
CA SER A 84 15.80 -1.65 5.64
C SER A 84 14.51 -2.43 5.91
N THR A 85 14.36 -2.91 7.14
CA THR A 85 13.11 -3.49 7.67
C THR A 85 12.21 -2.45 8.35
N ASN A 86 12.58 -1.17 8.31
CA ASN A 86 11.81 -0.12 8.97
C ASN A 86 10.60 0.27 8.13
N ALA A 87 9.42 0.25 8.77
CA ALA A 87 8.19 0.69 8.14
C ALA A 87 8.20 2.21 7.89
N LEU A 88 7.95 2.61 6.64
CA LEU A 88 7.97 4.01 6.19
C LEU A 88 6.57 4.57 5.98
N GLY A 89 6.42 5.86 6.26
CA GLY A 89 5.16 6.59 6.06
C GLY A 89 4.04 6.10 6.97
N SER A 90 2.81 6.45 6.63
CA SER A 90 1.66 6.13 7.47
C SER A 90 0.50 5.64 6.62
N TRP A 91 -0.01 4.45 6.92
CA TRP A 91 -1.25 3.96 6.33
C TRP A 91 -2.45 4.75 6.85
N GLN A 92 -3.51 4.81 6.05
CA GLN A 92 -4.71 5.58 6.36
C GLN A 92 -5.95 4.72 6.11
N LEU A 93 -6.91 4.82 7.03
CA LEU A 93 -8.25 4.22 6.91
C LEU A 93 -8.22 2.78 6.37
N PRO A 94 -7.71 1.81 7.15
CA PRO A 94 -7.64 0.42 6.70
C PRO A 94 -9.02 -0.04 6.22
N PRO A 95 -9.12 -0.70 5.07
CA PRO A 95 -10.39 -1.22 4.57
C PRO A 95 -10.99 -2.25 5.55
N PRO A 96 -12.26 -2.63 5.39
CA PRO A 96 -12.89 -3.66 6.22
C PRO A 96 -12.04 -4.92 6.37
N ASP A 97 -12.14 -5.57 7.52
CA ASP A 97 -11.39 -6.78 7.87
C ASP A 97 -9.85 -6.60 7.92
N THR A 98 -9.39 -5.35 7.94
CA THR A 98 -8.00 -4.97 8.17
C THR A 98 -7.88 -3.93 9.28
N ARG A 99 -6.67 -3.75 9.81
CA ARG A 99 -6.34 -2.79 10.86
C ARG A 99 -4.88 -2.38 10.76
N PHE A 100 -4.52 -1.28 11.43
CA PHE A 100 -3.13 -0.90 11.57
C PHE A 100 -2.34 -1.94 12.37
N LEU A 101 -1.06 -2.06 12.05
CA LEU A 101 -0.07 -2.73 12.87
C LEU A 101 1.06 -1.74 13.16
N GLU A 102 1.40 -1.63 14.45
CA GLU A 102 2.58 -0.91 14.87
C GLU A 102 3.83 -1.69 14.46
N CYS A 103 4.67 -1.06 13.65
CA CYS A 103 5.96 -1.59 13.20
C CYS A 103 7.05 -0.55 13.43
N THR A 104 8.17 -0.96 14.02
CA THR A 104 9.32 -0.06 14.26
C THR A 104 8.94 1.23 15.02
N GLY A 105 8.03 1.14 15.99
CA GLY A 105 7.54 2.30 16.76
C GLY A 105 6.61 3.25 15.99
N ASN A 106 6.16 2.86 14.80
CA ASN A 106 5.18 3.61 14.00
C ASN A 106 3.80 2.94 14.10
N PRO A 107 2.82 3.54 14.82
CA PRO A 107 1.49 2.95 15.03
C PRO A 107 0.70 2.69 13.74
N GLN A 108 1.07 3.35 12.64
CA GLN A 108 0.45 3.21 11.32
C GLN A 108 1.48 2.73 10.29
N GLY A 109 2.53 2.02 10.72
CA GLY A 109 3.63 1.58 9.87
C GLY A 109 3.24 0.47 8.89
N ALA A 110 2.30 -0.39 9.29
CA ALA A 110 1.77 -1.45 8.42
C ALA A 110 0.25 -1.60 8.55
N VAL A 111 -0.31 -2.39 7.64
CA VAL A 111 -1.68 -2.89 7.71
C VAL A 111 -1.66 -4.41 7.81
N THR A 112 -2.45 -4.96 8.73
CA THR A 112 -2.70 -6.39 8.87
C THR A 112 -4.19 -6.71 8.76
N HIS A 113 -4.55 -7.97 8.50
CA HIS A 113 -5.92 -8.44 8.72
C HIS A 113 -6.35 -8.26 10.20
N SER A 114 -7.64 -8.00 10.44
CA SER A 114 -8.25 -7.92 11.78
C SER A 114 -9.13 -9.12 12.12
N ASN A 115 -9.45 -9.94 11.13
CA ASN A 115 -10.16 -11.20 11.23
C ASN A 115 -9.83 -12.07 10.01
N THR A 116 -10.37 -13.29 9.95
CA THR A 116 -10.15 -14.25 8.86
C THR A 116 -11.19 -14.17 7.75
N ASN A 117 -12.02 -13.14 7.69
CA ASN A 117 -13.00 -12.96 6.62
C ASN A 117 -12.31 -12.82 5.27
N LEU A 118 -13.00 -13.28 4.23
CA LEU A 118 -12.50 -13.26 2.87
C LEU A 118 -12.48 -11.82 2.36
N LYS A 119 -11.29 -11.35 2.01
CA LYS A 119 -11.06 -10.10 1.29
C LYS A 119 -11.16 -10.39 -0.20
N GLY A 120 -11.73 -9.44 -0.93
CA GLY A 120 -12.00 -9.57 -2.36
C GLY A 120 -10.73 -9.68 -3.21
N ASN A 121 -10.92 -9.91 -4.51
CA ASN A 121 -9.86 -10.00 -5.50
C ASN A 121 -9.11 -8.67 -5.75
N THR A 122 -9.67 -7.56 -5.29
CA THR A 122 -9.09 -6.22 -5.36
C THR A 122 -9.33 -5.54 -4.01
N THR A 123 -8.26 -5.16 -3.32
CA THR A 123 -8.36 -4.39 -2.07
C THR A 123 -7.47 -3.16 -2.14
N VAL A 124 -8.05 -2.01 -1.82
CA VAL A 124 -7.40 -0.71 -1.96
C VAL A 124 -6.97 -0.19 -0.59
N TYR A 125 -5.72 0.21 -0.50
CA TYR A 125 -5.09 0.78 0.67
C TYR A 125 -4.56 2.18 0.35
N ARG A 126 -4.55 3.06 1.36
CA ARG A 126 -4.06 4.43 1.22
C ARG A 126 -2.86 4.66 2.12
N TRP A 127 -1.77 5.17 1.55
CA TRP A 127 -0.51 5.41 2.24
C TRP A 127 -0.07 6.87 2.09
N ILE A 128 0.42 7.46 3.18
CA ILE A 128 0.98 8.81 3.21
C ILE A 128 2.51 8.71 3.23
N PRO A 129 3.19 9.23 2.20
CA PRO A 129 4.64 9.20 2.14
C PRO A 129 5.27 10.10 3.22
N PRO A 130 6.36 9.65 3.86
CA PRO A 130 7.11 10.48 4.78
C PRO A 130 7.92 11.54 4.02
N ASN A 131 8.50 12.50 4.74
CA ASN A 131 9.48 13.41 4.15
C ASN A 131 10.83 12.70 3.94
N SER A 132 10.93 11.90 2.89
CA SER A 132 12.15 11.15 2.52
C SER A 132 12.49 11.35 1.04
N THR A 133 13.78 11.35 0.71
CA THR A 133 14.29 11.37 -0.67
C THR A 133 14.59 9.97 -1.19
N SER A 134 14.60 8.96 -0.32
CA SER A 134 14.94 7.59 -0.72
C SER A 134 13.82 6.95 -1.52
N PRO A 135 14.13 6.10 -2.51
CA PRO A 135 13.13 5.31 -3.22
C PRO A 135 12.38 4.39 -2.26
N VAL A 136 11.07 4.24 -2.47
CA VAL A 136 10.19 3.43 -1.63
C VAL A 136 9.57 2.31 -2.47
N TYR A 137 9.39 1.14 -1.88
CA TYR A 137 8.55 0.08 -2.45
C TYR A 137 7.60 -0.45 -1.37
N PHE A 138 6.50 -1.03 -1.81
CA PHE A 138 5.57 -1.72 -0.94
C PHE A 138 5.89 -3.21 -0.94
N MET A 139 5.80 -3.85 0.22
CA MET A 139 6.00 -5.29 0.39
C MET A 139 4.84 -5.86 1.18
N ALA A 140 4.37 -7.03 0.75
CA ALA A 140 3.31 -7.74 1.41
C ALA A 140 3.62 -9.23 1.63
N THR A 141 3.04 -9.74 2.71
CA THR A 141 2.72 -11.15 2.87
C THR A 141 1.21 -11.30 2.71
N VAL A 142 0.79 -12.21 1.83
CA VAL A 142 -0.62 -12.46 1.53
C VAL A 142 -0.94 -13.92 1.82
N ALA A 143 -1.90 -14.15 2.71
CA ALA A 143 -2.34 -15.48 3.10
C ALA A 143 -3.73 -15.77 2.51
N GLN A 144 -3.81 -16.76 1.63
CA GLN A 144 -5.08 -17.28 1.13
C GLN A 144 -5.84 -17.97 2.27
N GLN A 145 -5.10 -18.73 3.10
CA GLN A 145 -5.56 -19.38 4.31
C GLN A 145 -4.38 -19.59 5.27
N ARG A 146 -4.63 -20.08 6.50
CA ARG A 146 -3.62 -20.18 7.58
C ARG A 146 -2.29 -20.79 7.15
N ALA A 147 -2.33 -21.87 6.37
CA ALA A 147 -1.13 -22.61 5.95
C ALA A 147 -0.69 -22.31 4.50
N VAL A 148 -1.42 -21.49 3.75
CA VAL A 148 -1.15 -21.19 2.34
C VAL A 148 -0.98 -19.68 2.19
N PHE A 149 0.28 -19.26 2.13
CA PHE A 149 0.64 -17.85 2.08
C PHE A 149 1.92 -17.64 1.26
N TRP A 150 2.05 -16.44 0.74
CA TRP A 150 3.23 -15.98 0.00
C TRP A 150 3.79 -14.76 0.68
N VAL A 151 5.11 -14.70 0.73
CA VAL A 151 5.87 -13.57 1.27
C VAL A 151 6.53 -12.82 0.13
N ASN A 152 7.09 -11.65 0.44
CA ASN A 152 7.91 -10.89 -0.52
C ASN A 152 7.16 -10.49 -1.80
N VAL A 153 5.84 -10.29 -1.73
CA VAL A 153 5.05 -9.73 -2.83
C VAL A 153 5.36 -8.23 -2.88
N ARG A 154 6.03 -7.75 -3.94
CA ARG A 154 6.51 -6.36 -4.02
C ARG A 154 5.81 -5.56 -5.10
N SER A 155 5.64 -4.26 -4.85
CA SER A 155 5.30 -3.30 -5.89
C SER A 155 6.54 -2.93 -6.71
N ALA A 156 6.32 -2.18 -7.79
CA ALA A 156 7.39 -1.38 -8.36
C ALA A 156 7.92 -0.33 -7.36
N ILE A 157 9.15 0.11 -7.58
CA ILE A 157 9.78 1.18 -6.81
C ILE A 157 9.15 2.53 -7.22
N LEU A 158 8.87 3.36 -6.21
CA LEU A 158 8.48 4.75 -6.33
C LEU A 158 9.66 5.66 -6.00
N THR A 159 9.87 6.70 -6.82
CA THR A 159 10.90 7.73 -6.58
C THR A 159 10.27 9.02 -6.06
N ARG A 160 11.06 9.90 -5.43
CA ARG A 160 10.55 11.20 -5.01
C ARG A 160 10.24 12.06 -6.23
N GLY A 161 8.98 12.47 -6.37
CA GLY A 161 8.57 13.45 -7.36
C GLY A 161 9.09 14.84 -7.01
N LYS A 162 9.29 15.70 -8.02
CA LYS A 162 9.52 17.12 -7.78
C LYS A 162 8.29 17.69 -7.06
N ALA A 163 8.51 18.53 -6.06
CA ALA A 163 7.41 19.33 -5.51
C ALA A 163 6.81 20.08 -6.70
N GLY A 164 5.50 19.91 -6.92
CA GLY A 164 4.81 20.72 -7.91
C GLY A 164 5.06 22.17 -7.52
N GLY A 165 5.81 22.90 -8.35
CA GLY A 165 5.74 24.35 -8.33
C GLY A 165 4.27 24.69 -8.47
N LEU A 166 3.79 25.62 -7.65
CA LEU A 166 2.62 26.39 -8.04
C LEU A 166 3.00 27.03 -9.36
N ASP A 167 2.63 26.42 -10.49
CA ASP A 167 2.64 27.07 -11.79
C ASP A 167 1.58 28.18 -11.69
N LEU A 168 1.95 29.30 -11.04
CA LEU A 168 1.40 30.59 -11.38
C LEU A 168 1.77 30.75 -12.85
N ALA A 169 0.76 30.59 -13.71
CA ALA A 169 0.83 31.00 -15.10
C ALA A 169 1.10 32.52 -15.13
N THR A 170 2.36 32.92 -15.04
CA THR A 170 2.81 34.25 -15.42
C THR A 170 2.85 34.26 -16.94
N GLY A 171 1.68 34.48 -17.54
CA GLY A 171 1.48 34.42 -18.97
C GLY A 171 0.25 35.21 -19.39
N ALA A 172 0.12 36.45 -18.92
CA ALA A 172 -0.81 37.43 -19.47
C ALA A 172 -0.02 38.68 -19.86
N SER A 173 0.64 38.61 -21.02
CA SER A 173 1.03 39.82 -21.75
C SER A 173 -0.20 40.29 -22.52
N ALA A 174 -0.58 41.55 -22.27
CA ALA A 174 -1.62 42.26 -22.98
C ALA A 174 -1.34 42.29 -24.49
N GLY A 175 -2.38 42.02 -25.28
CA GLY A 175 -2.42 42.22 -26.72
C GLY A 175 -3.85 42.57 -27.10
N VAL A 176 -4.18 43.86 -27.04
CA VAL A 176 -5.42 44.44 -27.56
C VAL A 176 -5.12 44.95 -28.97
N ALA A 177 -5.86 44.47 -29.97
CA ALA A 177 -6.12 45.03 -31.31
C ALA A 177 -6.65 43.87 -32.18
N GLU A 178 -7.65 43.97 -33.04
CA GLU A 178 -8.53 45.03 -33.52
C GLU A 178 -9.60 44.28 -34.35
N GLU A 179 -10.88 44.62 -34.16
CA GLU A 179 -12.02 44.01 -34.85
C GLU A 179 -12.04 44.37 -36.34
N LYS A 180 -12.30 43.39 -37.23
CA LYS A 180 -12.56 43.63 -38.66
C LYS A 180 -14.02 43.28 -38.99
N PRO A 181 -14.97 44.25 -38.99
CA PRO A 181 -16.41 44.01 -39.03
C PRO A 181 -16.97 43.70 -40.44
N LEU A 182 -16.10 43.38 -41.41
CA LEU A 182 -16.49 43.24 -42.82
C LEU A 182 -16.98 41.84 -43.21
N LEU A 183 -16.80 40.80 -42.37
CA LEU A 183 -17.30 39.45 -42.69
C LEU A 183 -18.77 39.20 -42.30
N LEU A 184 -19.31 39.93 -41.31
CA LEU A 184 -20.69 39.72 -40.85
C LEU A 184 -21.75 40.33 -41.78
N LEU A 185 -21.41 41.38 -42.54
CA LEU A 185 -22.31 41.99 -43.52
C LEU A 185 -22.51 41.13 -44.78
N VAL A 186 -21.50 40.34 -45.17
CA VAL A 186 -21.56 39.47 -46.35
C VAL A 186 -22.44 38.23 -46.09
N ILE A 187 -22.43 37.71 -44.85
CA ILE A 187 -23.24 36.54 -44.47
C ILE A 187 -24.73 36.92 -44.38
N CYS A 188 -25.05 38.14 -43.97
CA CYS A 188 -26.45 38.59 -43.82
C CYS A 188 -27.15 38.83 -45.18
N LEU A 189 -26.41 39.26 -46.22
CA LEU A 189 -26.95 39.47 -47.57
C LEU A 189 -27.18 38.15 -48.33
N LEU A 190 -26.39 37.11 -48.08
CA LEU A 190 -26.53 35.80 -48.74
C LEU A 190 -27.75 35.00 -48.24
N MET A 191 -28.17 35.20 -46.98
CA MET A 191 -29.31 34.48 -46.42
C MET A 191 -30.67 35.06 -46.82
N LEU A 192 -30.72 36.29 -47.35
CA LEU A 192 -31.96 36.90 -47.86
C LEU A 192 -32.29 36.54 -49.32
N GLN A 193 -31.44 35.79 -50.02
CA GLN A 193 -31.68 35.34 -51.40
C GLN A 193 -32.12 33.86 -51.50
N VAL A 194 -32.25 33.16 -50.36
CA VAL A 194 -32.61 31.73 -50.31
C VAL A 194 -33.99 31.49 -49.64
N LEU A 195 -34.61 32.53 -49.06
CA LEU A 195 -36.03 32.53 -48.71
C LEU A 195 -36.77 33.58 -49.54
N GLY A 196 -36.84 33.33 -50.84
CA GLY A 196 -37.86 33.82 -51.76
C GLY A 196 -38.59 32.63 -52.34
#